data_AF-A0A7K3BEB5-F1
#
_entry.id   AF-A0A7K3BEB5-F1
#
_cell.length_a   1.000
_cell.length_b   1.000
_cell.length_c   1.000
_cell.angle_alpha   90.00
_cell.angle_beta   90.00
_cell.angle_gamma   90.00
#
_symmetry.space_group_name_H-M   'P 1'
#
loop_
_entity.id
_entity.type
_entity.pdbx_description
1 polymer ?
#
loop_
_entity_poly.entity_id
_entity_poly.type
_entity_poly.pdbx_seq_one_letter_code
_entity_poly.pdbx_strand_id
1 'polypeptide(L)'
;MPEPGAATPSPPPSRFVPPAPAPGEEYAGELGYVHDAVAQGDRVRITVRQLRAVAGGAPVPTGVVHTLTLPRTTPVETLRLSGGRPEDRELGGLVGRLAGGPRWMFEIDYDDEGRVASLREAG
;
A
#
# COMPACT_ATOMS: atom_id res chain seq x y z
N MET A 1 -9.45 -26.66 -38.51
CA MET A 1 -8.25 -26.59 -37.66
C MET A 1 -8.33 -25.27 -36.91
N PRO A 2 -8.67 -25.22 -35.61
CA PRO A 2 -8.77 -23.95 -34.91
C PRO A 2 -7.38 -23.47 -34.46
N GLU A 3 -7.16 -22.16 -34.59
CA GLU A 3 -5.89 -21.46 -34.35
C GLU A 3 -5.55 -21.42 -32.85
N PRO A 4 -4.27 -21.54 -32.45
CA PRO A 4 -3.90 -21.49 -31.03
C PRO A 4 -4.09 -20.06 -30.50
N GLY A 5 -4.99 -19.92 -29.52
CA GLY A 5 -5.27 -18.66 -28.85
C GLY A 5 -4.01 -18.05 -28.25
N ALA A 6 -3.77 -16.77 -28.56
CA ALA A 6 -2.68 -16.00 -28.01
C ALA A 6 -2.78 -15.96 -26.47
N ALA A 7 -1.88 -16.69 -25.81
CA ALA A 7 -1.71 -16.60 -24.38
C ALA A 7 -1.26 -15.17 -24.04
N THR A 8 -2.09 -14.44 -23.29
CA THR A 8 -1.71 -13.14 -22.72
C THR A 8 -0.47 -13.33 -21.85
N PRO A 9 0.58 -12.50 -22.00
CA PRO A 9 1.77 -12.61 -21.17
C PRO A 9 1.41 -12.38 -19.71
N SER A 10 1.78 -13.34 -18.85
CA SER A 10 1.70 -13.17 -17.40
C SER A 10 2.60 -11.99 -17.01
N PRO A 11 2.11 -11.02 -16.20
CA PRO A 11 2.94 -9.92 -15.75
C PRO A 11 4.16 -10.45 -15.00
N PRO A 12 5.35 -9.85 -15.18
CA PRO A 12 6.53 -10.28 -14.45
C PRO A 12 6.29 -10.16 -12.94
N PRO A 13 6.84 -11.09 -12.12
CA PRO A 13 6.76 -10.96 -10.67
C PRO A 13 7.32 -9.59 -10.26
N SER A 14 6.56 -8.84 -9.46
CA SER A 14 6.97 -7.54 -8.95
C SER A 14 8.30 -7.71 -8.21
N ARG A 15 9.33 -6.96 -8.62
CA ARG A 15 10.68 -6.97 -8.01
C ARG A 15 10.72 -6.30 -6.63
N PHE A 16 9.56 -6.14 -5.97
CA PHE A 16 9.51 -5.61 -4.62
C PHE A 16 10.03 -6.69 -3.68
N VAL A 17 11.15 -6.41 -3.04
CA VAL A 17 11.62 -7.19 -1.90
C VAL A 17 11.02 -6.50 -0.68
N PRO A 18 10.05 -7.11 0.02
CA PRO A 18 9.52 -6.52 1.23
C PRO A 18 10.65 -6.35 2.25
N PRO A 19 10.63 -5.27 3.06
CA PRO A 19 11.61 -5.13 4.12
C PRO A 19 11.52 -6.35 5.04
N ALA A 20 12.65 -7.06 5.22
CA ALA A 20 12.70 -8.22 6.09
C ALA A 20 12.50 -7.77 7.55
N PRO A 21 11.59 -8.39 8.32
CA PRO A 21 11.42 -8.06 9.73
C PRO A 21 12.69 -8.37 10.53
N ALA A 22 12.88 -7.68 11.65
CA ALA A 22 13.98 -7.98 12.56
C ALA A 22 13.79 -9.37 13.21
N PRO A 23 14.86 -10.01 13.73
CA PRO A 23 14.75 -11.31 14.39
C PRO A 23 13.78 -11.26 15.58
N GLY A 24 12.64 -11.97 15.48
CA GLY A 24 11.57 -11.98 16.48
C GLY A 24 10.33 -11.16 16.11
N GLU A 25 10.36 -10.43 14.98
CA GLU A 25 9.19 -9.78 14.39
C GLU A 25 8.58 -10.71 13.32
N GLU A 26 7.26 -10.90 13.38
CA GLU A 26 6.47 -11.40 12.26
C GLU A 26 6.48 -10.34 11.13
N TYR A 27 5.91 -10.59 9.95
CA TYR A 27 5.59 -9.50 9.01
C TYR A 27 4.50 -8.62 9.63
N ALA A 28 4.85 -7.86 10.65
CA ALA A 28 4.03 -6.86 11.28
C ALA A 28 3.94 -5.70 10.29
N GLY A 29 2.72 -5.22 10.03
CA GLY A 29 2.44 -4.23 9.00
C GLY A 29 3.43 -3.06 8.97
N GLU A 30 3.70 -2.55 7.77
CA GLU A 30 4.53 -1.36 7.60
C GLU A 30 3.72 -0.11 7.91
N LEU A 31 4.21 0.72 8.82
CA LEU A 31 3.66 2.06 8.99
C LEU A 31 4.32 3.02 7.98
N GLY A 32 3.52 3.78 7.22
CA GLY A 32 4.05 4.64 6.18
C GLY A 32 3.16 5.85 5.86
N TYR A 33 3.78 6.95 5.47
CA TYR A 33 3.07 8.06 4.84
C TYR A 33 2.92 7.81 3.34
N VAL A 34 1.68 7.64 2.88
CA VAL A 34 1.34 7.72 1.46
C VAL A 34 1.23 9.19 1.08
N HIS A 35 2.10 9.65 0.19
CA HIS A 35 2.14 11.05 -0.24
C HIS A 35 1.94 11.23 -1.75
N ASP A 36 1.79 10.12 -2.48
CA ASP A 36 1.41 10.15 -3.87
C ASP A 36 0.75 8.83 -4.28
N ALA A 37 -0.20 8.90 -5.22
CA ALA A 37 -0.85 7.74 -5.81
C ALA A 37 -1.17 8.00 -7.28
N VAL A 38 -0.84 7.05 -8.14
CA VAL A 38 -1.04 7.12 -9.59
C VAL A 38 -1.70 5.84 -10.08
N ALA A 39 -2.85 5.98 -10.75
CA ALA A 39 -3.50 4.86 -11.42
C ALA A 39 -2.70 4.40 -12.66
N GLN A 40 -2.54 3.08 -12.80
CA GLN A 40 -1.86 2.41 -13.91
C GLN A 40 -2.74 1.24 -14.39
N GLY A 41 -3.79 1.54 -15.17
CA GLY A 41 -4.74 0.54 -15.65
C GLY A 41 -5.55 -0.07 -14.49
N ASP A 42 -5.36 -1.36 -14.24
CA ASP A 42 -5.97 -2.10 -13.13
C ASP A 42 -5.20 -1.99 -11.80
N ARG A 43 -4.05 -1.30 -11.82
CA ARG A 43 -3.19 -1.13 -10.65
C ARG A 43 -3.15 0.33 -10.19
N VAL A 44 -2.72 0.53 -8.96
CA VAL A 44 -2.36 1.83 -8.38
C VAL A 44 -0.93 1.74 -7.90
N ARG A 45 -0.07 2.65 -8.36
CA ARG A 45 1.24 2.88 -7.77
C ARG A 45 1.09 3.90 -6.66
N ILE A 46 1.46 3.56 -5.43
CA ILE A 46 1.55 4.51 -4.32
C ILE A 46 3.02 4.75 -3.97
N THR A 47 3.33 5.96 -3.50
CA THR A 47 4.65 6.29 -2.95
C THR A 47 4.55 6.41 -1.44
N VAL A 48 5.34 5.58 -0.75
CA VAL A 48 5.32 5.42 0.70
C VAL A 48 6.63 5.93 1.28
N ARG A 49 6.55 6.80 2.27
CA ARG A 49 7.68 7.08 3.17
C ARG A 49 7.50 6.28 4.45
N GLN A 50 8.37 5.30 4.66
CA GLN A 50 8.31 4.40 5.80
C GLN A 50 8.53 5.14 7.13
N LEU A 51 7.78 4.73 8.13
CA LEU A 51 7.80 5.23 9.50
C LEU A 51 8.24 4.10 10.44
N ARG A 52 8.88 4.49 11.53
CA ARG A 52 9.11 3.62 12.69
C ARG A 52 8.24 4.11 13.84
N ALA A 53 7.52 3.18 14.47
CA ALA A 53 6.87 3.46 15.73
C ALA A 53 7.93 3.81 16.80
N VAL A 54 7.59 4.73 17.69
CA VAL A 54 8.44 5.13 18.82
C VAL A 54 7.62 4.97 20.08
N ALA A 55 8.15 4.22 21.05
CA ALA A 55 7.47 3.99 22.32
C ALA A 55 7.17 5.33 23.02
N GLY A 56 5.89 5.60 23.29
CA GLY A 56 5.44 6.82 23.97
C GLY A 56 5.51 8.09 23.13
N GLY A 57 5.68 8.01 21.80
CA GLY A 57 5.83 9.17 20.93
C GLY A 57 5.17 9.04 19.57
N ALA A 58 5.24 10.12 18.79
CA ALA A 58 4.77 10.11 17.41
C ALA A 58 5.70 9.27 16.52
N PRO A 59 5.17 8.55 15.51
CA PRO A 59 5.99 7.82 14.55
C PRO A 59 6.96 8.76 13.81
N VAL A 60 8.20 8.30 13.62
CA VAL A 60 9.23 9.10 12.95
C VAL A 60 9.63 8.49 11.60
N PRO A 61 9.94 9.31 10.58
CA PRO A 61 10.41 8.79 9.30
C PRO A 61 11.73 8.03 9.44
N THR A 62 11.84 6.89 8.77
CA THR A 62 13.10 6.11 8.71
C THR A 62 14.09 6.67 7.70
N GLY A 63 13.63 7.55 6.80
CA GLY A 63 14.38 8.00 5.62
C GLY A 63 14.19 7.11 4.40
N VAL A 64 13.55 5.94 4.55
CA VAL A 64 13.22 5.04 3.44
C VAL A 64 11.96 5.56 2.73
N VAL A 65 12.07 5.69 1.41
CA VAL A 65 10.94 5.99 0.51
C VAL A 65 10.93 4.93 -0.58
N HIS A 66 9.78 4.29 -0.77
CA HIS A 66 9.60 3.25 -1.77
C HIS A 66 8.24 3.35 -2.45
N THR A 67 8.04 2.55 -3.49
CA THR A 67 6.79 2.52 -4.25
C THR A 67 6.18 1.13 -4.23
N LEU A 68 4.89 1.06 -3.92
CA LEU A 68 4.10 -0.16 -4.00
C LEU A 68 3.18 -0.09 -5.22
N THR A 69 3.03 -1.19 -5.95
CA THR A 69 2.10 -1.29 -7.09
C THR A 69 1.04 -2.33 -6.75
N LEU A 70 -0.17 -1.86 -6.48
CA LEU A 70 -1.23 -2.63 -5.85
C LEU A 70 -2.44 -2.78 -6.78
N PRO A 71 -3.23 -3.86 -6.68
CA PRO A 71 -4.56 -3.93 -7.28
C PRO A 71 -5.40 -2.68 -6.96
N ARG A 72 -6.21 -2.22 -7.92
CA ARG A 72 -7.20 -1.16 -7.63
C ARG A 72 -8.23 -1.58 -6.60
N THR A 73 -8.49 -2.88 -6.52
CA THR A 73 -9.40 -3.52 -5.57
C THR A 73 -8.77 -3.75 -4.20
N THR A 74 -7.52 -3.34 -3.96
CA THR A 74 -6.91 -3.47 -2.63
C THR A 74 -7.78 -2.75 -1.61
N PRO A 75 -8.19 -3.45 -0.54
CA PRO A 75 -9.02 -2.88 0.50
C PRO A 75 -8.25 -1.83 1.30
N VAL A 76 -8.92 -0.72 1.58
CA VAL A 76 -8.41 0.40 2.36
C VAL A 76 -9.44 0.78 3.41
N GLU A 77 -9.09 0.59 4.67
CA GLU A 77 -9.87 1.11 5.80
C GLU A 77 -9.54 2.60 5.96
N THR A 78 -10.54 3.46 5.83
CA THR A 78 -10.40 4.92 5.88
C THR A 78 -11.14 5.51 7.07
N LEU A 79 -10.65 6.61 7.63
CA LEU A 79 -11.31 7.36 8.71
C LEU A 79 -11.39 8.84 8.35
N ARG A 80 -10.27 9.57 8.39
CA ARG A 80 -10.22 11.00 8.07
C ARG A 80 -10.34 11.22 6.58
N LEU A 81 -9.81 10.29 5.77
CA LEU A 81 -10.02 10.30 4.32
C LEU A 81 -11.50 10.31 3.97
N SER A 82 -12.35 9.70 4.79
CA SER A 82 -13.81 9.60 4.61
C SER A 82 -14.61 10.56 5.48
N GLY A 83 -13.99 11.65 5.95
CA GLY A 83 -14.70 12.70 6.70
C GLY A 83 -14.92 12.38 8.18
N GLY A 84 -14.10 11.50 8.75
CA GLY A 84 -14.11 11.16 10.18
C GLY A 84 -15.02 9.99 10.55
N ARG A 85 -15.46 9.18 9.58
CA ARG A 85 -16.18 7.94 9.82
C ARG A 85 -15.39 6.76 9.26
N PRO A 86 -15.20 5.67 10.04
CA PRO A 86 -14.54 4.48 9.54
C PRO A 86 -15.33 3.88 8.38
N GLU A 87 -14.66 3.61 7.27
CA GLU A 87 -15.27 3.12 6.04
C GLU A 87 -14.26 2.33 5.20
N ASP A 88 -14.67 1.16 4.72
CA ASP A 88 -13.93 0.34 3.77
C ASP A 88 -14.07 0.88 2.34
N ARG A 89 -12.95 1.09 1.67
CA ARG A 89 -12.88 1.58 0.29
C ARG A 89 -11.88 0.77 -0.53
N GLU A 90 -12.02 0.84 -1.84
CA GLU A 90 -11.01 0.32 -2.76
C GLU A 90 -9.96 1.40 -3.05
N LEU A 91 -8.69 1.02 -3.09
CA LEU A 91 -7.56 1.92 -3.36
C LEU A 91 -7.76 2.73 -4.65
N GLY A 92 -8.33 2.11 -5.69
CA GLY A 92 -8.66 2.75 -6.95
C GLY A 92 -9.60 3.95 -6.82
N GLY A 93 -10.52 3.92 -5.85
CA GLY A 93 -11.43 5.03 -5.54
C GLY A 93 -10.78 6.17 -4.76
N LEU A 94 -9.61 5.92 -4.16
CA LEU A 94 -8.88 6.89 -3.34
C LEU A 94 -7.75 7.60 -4.08
N VAL A 95 -7.37 7.14 -5.30
CA VAL A 95 -6.27 7.71 -6.08
C VAL A 95 -6.34 9.23 -6.17
N GLY A 96 -7.52 9.79 -6.48
CA GLY A 96 -7.69 11.25 -6.59
C GLY A 96 -7.49 12.01 -5.28
N ARG A 97 -7.70 11.38 -4.12
CA ARG A 97 -7.47 11.98 -2.80
C ARG A 97 -6.02 11.83 -2.32
N LEU A 98 -5.37 10.75 -2.76
CA LEU A 98 -3.99 10.43 -2.42
C LEU A 98 -2.97 11.08 -3.39
N ALA A 99 -3.38 11.41 -4.61
CA ALA A 99 -2.55 12.06 -5.63
C ALA A 99 -2.16 13.48 -5.19
N GLY A 100 -0.86 13.70 -4.94
CA GLY A 100 -0.35 15.00 -4.48
C GLY A 100 -1.01 15.57 -3.22
N GLY A 101 -1.69 14.73 -2.43
CA GLY A 101 -2.46 15.13 -1.26
C GLY A 101 -1.60 15.30 0.01
N PRO A 102 -2.24 15.61 1.16
CA PRO A 102 -1.59 15.52 2.45
C PRO A 102 -0.97 14.13 2.66
N ARG A 103 0.05 14.05 3.51
CA ARG A 103 0.75 12.80 3.80
C ARG A 103 -0.16 11.97 4.71
N TRP A 104 -0.96 11.10 4.12
CA TRP A 104 -1.86 10.20 4.85
C TRP A 104 -1.04 9.06 5.43
N MET A 105 -1.20 8.81 6.73
CA MET A 105 -0.49 7.72 7.38
C MET A 105 -1.33 6.45 7.30
N PHE A 106 -0.69 5.36 6.93
CA PHE A 106 -1.30 4.05 6.79
C PHE A 106 -0.45 2.99 7.47
N GLU A 107 -1.12 2.03 8.11
CA GLU A 107 -0.61 0.69 8.34
C GLU A 107 -0.83 -0.12 7.05
N ILE A 108 0.22 -0.76 6.56
CA ILE A 108 0.24 -1.56 5.33
C ILE A 108 0.42 -3.00 5.77
N ASP A 109 -0.66 -3.78 5.69
CA ASP A 109 -0.66 -5.18 6.10
C ASP A 109 -0.15 -6.05 4.96
N TYR A 110 0.76 -6.97 5.26
CA TYR A 110 1.27 -7.95 4.32
C TYR A 110 0.66 -9.32 4.63
N ASP A 111 0.36 -10.09 3.58
CA ASP A 111 0.00 -11.51 3.69
C ASP A 111 1.24 -12.38 3.98
N ASP A 112 1.02 -13.67 4.24
CA ASP A 112 2.08 -14.65 4.51
C ASP A 112 3.09 -14.82 3.35
N GLU A 113 2.74 -14.37 2.13
CA GLU A 113 3.61 -14.38 0.96
C GLU A 113 4.38 -13.06 0.80
N GLY A 114 4.22 -12.10 1.72
CA GLY A 114 4.85 -10.79 1.69
C GLY A 114 4.23 -9.81 0.70
N ARG A 115 3.00 -10.07 0.23
CA ARG A 115 2.26 -9.15 -0.63
C ARG A 115 1.34 -8.28 0.22
N VAL A 116 1.11 -7.05 -0.21
CA VAL A 116 0.18 -6.16 0.51
C VAL A 116 -1.25 -6.71 0.42
N ALA A 117 -1.82 -7.02 1.58
CA ALA A 117 -3.18 -7.50 1.73
C ALA A 117 -4.19 -6.34 1.84
N SER A 118 -3.88 -5.35 2.70
CA SER A 118 -4.74 -4.21 2.99
C SER A 118 -3.93 -2.97 3.37
N LEU A 119 -4.60 -1.82 3.35
CA LEU A 119 -4.12 -0.61 3.99
C LEU A 119 -5.14 -0.16 5.03
N ARG A 120 -4.68 0.32 6.19
CA ARG A 120 -5.52 0.91 7.22
C ARG A 120 -5.03 2.31 7.56
N GLU A 121 -5.90 3.30 7.43
CA GLU A 121 -5.57 4.67 7.81
C GLU A 121 -5.26 4.73 9.31
N ALA A 122 -4.09 5.28 9.64
CA ALA A 122 -3.65 5.48 11.01
C ALA A 122 -3.59 6.99 11.28
N GLY A 123 -4.26 7.48 12.33
CA GLY A 123 -4.27 8.90 12.70
C GLY A 123 -5.55 9.41 13.36
#